data_AF-A0A4Y9NW65-F1
#
_entry.id   AF-A0A4Y9NW65-F1
#
_cell.length_a   1.000
_cell.length_b   1.000
_cell.length_c   1.000
_cell.angle_alpha   90.00
_cell.angle_beta   90.00
_cell.angle_gamma   90.00
#
_symmetry.space_group_name_H-M   'P 1'
#
loop_
_entity.id
_entity.type
_entity.pdbx_description
1 polymer ?
#
loop_
_entity_poly.entity_id
_entity_poly.type
_entity_poly.pdbx_seq_one_letter_code
_entity_poly.pdbx_strand_id
1 'polypeptide(L)' 'MTEAPKRILLDFEAAVLRAVAAGGDVSDIERARDEAFDRLRELKETMRAEGQLDAFFSAAAEIITKVDMAKKTISK' A
#
# COMPACT_ATOMS: atom_id res chain seq x y z
N MET A 1 -8.65 5.51 -10.33
CA MET A 1 -7.39 4.76 -10.22
C MET A 1 -7.33 3.72 -11.32
N THR A 2 -6.18 3.56 -11.98
CA THR A 2 -5.98 2.55 -13.04
C THR A 2 -5.77 1.15 -12.45
N GLU A 3 -5.87 0.10 -13.26
CA GLU A 3 -5.95 -1.29 -12.76
C GLU A 3 -4.69 -1.74 -12.01
N ALA A 4 -3.50 -1.33 -12.45
CA ALA A 4 -2.24 -1.78 -11.82
C ALA A 4 -2.02 -1.20 -10.39
N PRO A 5 -2.12 0.12 -10.15
CA PRO A 5 -2.08 0.68 -8.78
C PRO A 5 -3.19 0.13 -7.89
N LYS A 6 -4.38 -0.08 -8.45
CA LYS A 6 -5.52 -0.66 -7.73
C LYS A 6 -5.21 -2.08 -7.24
N ARG A 7 -4.58 -2.90 -8.08
CA ARG A 7 -4.16 -4.25 -7.68
C ARG A 7 -3.15 -4.20 -6.53
N ILE A 8 -2.14 -3.33 -6.61
CA ILE A 8 -1.15 -3.18 -5.53
C ILE A 8 -1.83 -2.82 -4.22
N LEU A 9 -2.77 -1.86 -4.25
CA LEU A 9 -3.50 -1.45 -3.07
C LEU A 9 -4.31 -2.59 -2.45
N LEU A 10 -5.04 -3.36 -3.27
CA LEU A 10 -5.83 -4.50 -2.78
C LEU A 10 -4.94 -5.60 -2.18
N ASP A 11 -3.79 -5.87 -2.79
CA ASP A 11 -2.83 -6.84 -2.27
C ASP A 11 -2.25 -6.39 -0.92
N PHE A 12 -1.93 -5.09 -0.80
CA PHE A 12 -1.49 -4.45 0.44
C PHE A 12 -2.56 -4.54 1.53
N GLU A 13 -3.81 -4.17 1.23
CA GLU A 13 -4.93 -4.26 2.18
C GLU A 13 -5.11 -5.68 2.69
N ALA A 14 -5.07 -6.67 1.79
CA ALA A 14 -5.20 -8.06 2.15
C ALA A 14 -4.03 -8.52 3.04
N ALA A 15 -2.80 -8.04 2.79
CA ALA A 15 -1.65 -8.34 3.63
C ALA A 15 -1.79 -7.73 5.04
N VAL A 16 -2.21 -6.47 5.13
CA VAL A 16 -2.46 -5.78 6.42
C VAL A 16 -3.57 -6.48 7.20
N LEU A 17 -4.69 -6.81 6.57
CA LEU A 17 -5.79 -7.50 7.24
C LEU A 17 -5.38 -8.89 7.74
N ARG A 18 -4.57 -9.63 6.98
CA ARG A 18 -4.01 -10.91 7.42
C ARG A 18 -3.08 -10.74 8.61
N ALA A 19 -2.18 -9.75 8.59
CA ALA A 19 -1.29 -9.46 9.70
C ALA A 19 -2.08 -9.13 10.98
N VAL A 20 -3.06 -8.22 10.89
CA VAL A 20 -3.93 -7.87 12.03
C VAL A 20 -4.70 -9.08 12.55
N ALA A 21 -5.30 -9.89 11.65
CA ALA A 21 -6.06 -11.08 12.04
C ALA A 21 -5.19 -12.16 12.70
N ALA A 22 -3.91 -12.24 12.36
CA ALA A 22 -2.95 -13.16 12.95
C ALA A 22 -2.34 -12.65 14.28
N GLY A 23 -2.70 -11.46 14.74
CA GLY A 23 -2.08 -10.82 15.90
C GLY A 23 -0.66 -10.30 15.62
N GLY A 24 -0.36 -10.00 14.36
CA GLY A 24 0.91 -9.41 13.93
C GLY A 24 1.13 -8.01 14.49
N ASP A 25 2.38 -7.54 14.38
CA ASP A 25 2.82 -6.30 15.01
C ASP A 25 3.08 -5.18 13.99
N VAL A 26 3.63 -4.07 14.46
CA VAL A 26 3.94 -2.90 13.63
C VAL A 26 4.89 -3.25 12.48
N SER A 27 5.83 -4.18 12.69
CA SER A 27 6.81 -4.59 11.68
C SER A 27 6.15 -5.32 10.50
N ASP A 28 5.10 -6.11 10.75
CA ASP A 28 4.34 -6.76 9.68
C ASP A 28 3.63 -5.74 8.77
N ILE A 29 3.09 -4.67 9.37
CA ILE A 29 2.44 -3.59 8.63
C ILE A 29 3.46 -2.80 7.82
N GLU A 30 4.63 -2.52 8.40
CA GLU A 30 5.71 -1.82 7.70
C GLU A 30 6.27 -2.63 6.53
N ARG A 31 6.41 -3.95 6.70
CA ARG A 31 6.82 -4.84 5.62
C ARG A 31 5.81 -4.82 4.47
N ALA A 32 4.52 -4.93 4.76
CA ALA A 32 3.47 -4.86 3.73
C ALA A 32 3.47 -3.50 3.00
N ARG A 33 3.72 -2.41 3.72
CA ARG A 33 3.88 -1.07 3.15
C ARG A 33 5.08 -1.01 2.19
N ASP A 34 6.23 -1.52 2.60
CA ASP A 34 7.46 -1.44 1.83
C ASP A 34 7.35 -2.27 0.55
N GLU A 35 6.80 -3.49 0.64
CA GLU A 35 6.48 -4.32 -0.54
C GLU A 35 5.54 -3.60 -1.53
N ALA A 36 4.53 -2.87 -1.03
CA ALA A 36 3.62 -2.12 -1.87
C ALA A 36 4.29 -0.90 -2.53
N PHE A 37 5.16 -0.19 -1.81
CA PHE A 37 5.92 0.94 -2.36
C PHE A 37 6.96 0.52 -3.39
N ASP A 38 7.60 -0.62 -3.21
CA ASP A 38 8.54 -1.16 -4.18
C ASP A 38 7.82 -1.46 -5.50
N ARG A 39 6.66 -2.14 -5.44
CA ARG A 39 5.80 -2.39 -6.61
C ARG A 39 5.29 -1.11 -7.26
N LEU A 40 4.91 -0.09 -6.47
CA LEU A 40 4.53 1.20 -7.02
C LEU A 40 5.71 1.88 -7.72
N ARG A 41 6.92 1.83 -7.14
CA ARG A 41 8.13 2.43 -7.69
C ARG A 41 8.48 1.82 -9.05
N GLU A 42 8.29 0.51 -9.21
CA GLU A 42 8.45 -0.18 -10.50
C GLU A 42 7.48 0.33 -11.57
N LEU A 43 6.26 0.72 -11.20
CA LEU A 43 5.27 1.27 -12.13
C LEU A 43 5.47 2.75 -12.45
N LYS A 44 6.28 3.48 -11.68
CA LYS A 44 6.36 4.95 -11.73
C LYS A 44 6.65 5.48 -13.13
N GLU A 45 7.67 4.96 -13.83
CA GLU A 45 8.07 5.49 -15.13
C GLU A 45 7.06 5.14 -16.23
N THR A 46 6.43 3.95 -16.17
CA THR A 46 5.32 3.58 -17.08
C THR A 46 4.13 4.51 -16.88
N MET A 47 3.71 4.71 -15.63
CA MET A 47 2.60 5.60 -15.31
C MET A 47 2.90 7.05 -15.67
N ARG A 48 4.16 7.49 -15.56
CA ARG A 48 4.59 8.79 -16.05
C ARG A 48 4.42 8.92 -17.56
N ALA A 49 4.90 7.93 -18.31
CA ALA A 49 4.79 7.91 -19.77
C ALA A 49 3.33 7.90 -20.24
N GLU A 50 2.44 7.25 -19.50
CA GLU A 50 1.00 7.18 -19.78
C GLU A 50 0.19 8.38 -19.23
N GLY A 51 0.83 9.36 -18.59
CA GLY A 51 0.13 10.52 -18.03
C GLY A 51 -0.75 10.21 -16.81
N GLN A 52 -0.43 9.15 -16.06
CA GLN A 52 -1.21 8.63 -14.92
C GLN A 52 -0.57 8.90 -13.55
N LEU A 53 0.30 9.92 -13.43
CA LEU A 53 0.98 10.21 -12.16
C LEU A 53 0.00 10.51 -11.01
N ASP A 54 -1.16 11.10 -11.28
CA ASP A 54 -2.18 11.33 -10.25
C ASP A 54 -2.68 10.03 -9.62
N ALA A 55 -2.82 8.97 -10.42
CA ALA A 55 -3.19 7.65 -9.91
C ALA A 55 -2.06 7.01 -9.08
N PHE A 56 -0.80 7.25 -9.43
CA PHE A 56 0.37 6.83 -8.65
C PHE A 56 0.36 7.51 -7.29
N PHE A 57 0.21 8.83 -7.25
CA PHE A 57 0.20 9.59 -6.00
C PHE A 57 -1.02 9.26 -5.13
N SER A 58 -2.19 9.04 -5.74
CA SER A 58 -3.39 8.62 -5.02
C SER A 58 -3.18 7.28 -4.31
N ALA A 59 -2.63 6.28 -5.01
CA ALA A 59 -2.35 4.98 -4.42
C ALA A 59 -1.32 5.07 -3.28
N ALA A 60 -0.26 5.87 -3.46
CA ALA A 60 0.75 6.10 -2.42
C ALA A 60 0.15 6.76 -1.16
N ALA A 61 -0.68 7.79 -1.32
CA ALA A 61 -1.34 8.46 -0.20
C ALA A 61 -2.29 7.53 0.55
N GLU A 62 -2.98 6.64 -0.17
CA GLU A 62 -3.90 5.68 0.40
C GLU A 62 -3.18 4.59 1.21
N ILE A 63 -2.04 4.09 0.72
CA ILE A 63 -1.18 3.17 1.48
C ILE A 63 -0.73 3.82 2.79
N ILE A 64 -0.19 5.04 2.75
CA ILE A 64 0.27 5.76 3.95
C ILE A 64 -0.86 5.89 4.99
N THR A 65 -2.03 6.34 4.54
CA THR A 65 -3.21 6.52 5.40
C THR A 65 -3.61 5.21 6.08
N LYS A 66 -3.64 4.11 5.32
CA LYS A 66 -4.02 2.80 5.84
C LYS A 66 -2.98 2.19 6.78
N VAL A 67 -1.69 2.44 6.54
CA VAL A 67 -0.62 2.07 7.48
C VAL A 67 -0.84 2.75 8.82
N ASP A 68 -1.09 4.06 8.83
CA ASP A 68 -1.32 4.80 10.07
C ASP A 68 -2.56 4.29 10.83
N MET A 69 -3.62 3.95 10.11
CA MET A 69 -4.82 3.33 10.69
C MET A 69 -4.54 1.94 11.28
N ALA A 70 -3.80 1.10 10.56
CA ALA A 70 -3.45 -0.24 11.00
C ALA A 70 -2.58 -0.20 12.26
N LYS A 71 -1.53 0.63 12.25
CA LYS A 71 -0.65 0.85 13.42
C LYS A 71 -1.42 1.31 14.64
N LYS A 72 -2.32 2.30 14.50
CA LYS A 72 -3.19 2.76 15.61
C LYS A 72 -4.13 1.68 16.14
N THR A 73 -4.50 0.70 15.32
CA THR A 73 -5.37 -0.41 15.71
C THR A 73 -4.62 -1.44 16.54
N ILE A 74 -3.39 -1.79 16.14
CA ILE A 74 -2.59 -2.85 16.79
C ILE A 74 -1.73 -2.36 17.96
N SER A 75 -1.45 -1.06 18.06
CA SER A 75 -0.68 -0.48 19.19
C SER A 75 -1.54 -0.16 20.43
N LYS A 76 -2.72 -0.77 20.55
CA LYS A 76 -3.63 -0.64 21.72
C LYS A 76 -3.53 -1.85 22.61
#